data_AF-A0A7Y1ZL20-F1
#
_entry.id   AF-A0A7Y1ZL20-F1
#
_cell.length_a   1.000
_cell.length_b   1.000
_cell.length_c   1.000
_cell.angle_alpha   90.00
_cell.angle_beta   90.00
_cell.angle_gamma   90.00
#
_symmetry.space_group_name_H-M   'P 1'
#
loop_
_entity.id
_entity.type
_entity.pdbx_description
1 polymer ?
#
loop_
_entity_poly.entity_id
_entity_poly.type
_entity_poly.pdbx_seq_one_letter_code
_entity_poly.pdbx_strand_id
1 'polypeptide(L)'
;MDAVLIILGILGVGAIVVSAYVFTVAARNYVSEDHKRYGRGPDPAHFVERSPVDRRSGRPVTFPLTVNGILIAHDRRVLPDRRAPSY
;
A
#
# COMPACT_ATOMS: atom_id res chain seq x y z
N MET A 1 -40.71 -35.65 -2.21
CA MET A 1 -40.14 -34.71 -3.20
C MET A 1 -40.35 -33.27 -2.73
N ASP A 2 -41.58 -32.86 -2.38
CA ASP A 2 -41.87 -31.51 -1.86
C ASP A 2 -41.09 -31.11 -0.60
N ALA A 3 -41.00 -32.00 0.40
CA ALA A 3 -40.24 -31.69 1.62
C ALA A 3 -38.77 -31.32 1.32
N VAL A 4 -38.16 -31.97 0.32
CA VAL A 4 -36.79 -31.67 -0.09
C VAL A 4 -36.69 -30.29 -0.73
N LEU A 5 -37.65 -29.94 -1.59
CA LEU A 5 -37.74 -28.61 -2.22
C LEU A 5 -37.97 -27.50 -1.19
N ILE A 6 -38.82 -27.75 -0.18
CA ILE A 6 -39.08 -26.79 0.90
C ILE A 6 -37.81 -26.56 1.73
N ILE A 7 -37.08 -27.62 2.10
CA ILE A 7 -35.83 -27.52 2.87
C ILE A 7 -34.77 -26.76 2.05
N LEU A 8 -34.61 -27.08 0.77
CA LEU A 8 -33.71 -26.36 -0.14
C LEU A 8 -34.09 -24.89 -0.29
N GLY A 9 -35.38 -24.59 -0.38
CA GLY A 9 -35.88 -23.22 -0.43
C GLY A 9 -35.52 -22.43 0.83
N ILE A 10 -35.77 -22.98 2.01
CA ILE A 10 -35.45 -22.33 3.29
C ILE A 10 -33.94 -22.13 3.43
N LEU A 11 -33.14 -23.16 3.13
CA LEU A 11 -31.68 -23.08 3.18
C LEU A 11 -31.13 -22.06 2.18
N GLY A 12 -31.67 -22.02 0.97
CA GLY A 12 -31.27 -21.09 -0.08
C GLY A 12 -31.56 -19.63 0.32
N VAL A 13 -32.78 -19.34 0.78
CA VAL A 13 -33.13 -17.99 1.25
C VAL A 13 -32.29 -17.60 2.46
N GLY A 14 -32.11 -18.51 3.42
CA GLY A 14 -31.25 -18.29 4.58
C GLY A 14 -29.80 -17.95 4.18
N ALA A 15 -29.22 -18.69 3.24
CA ALA A 15 -27.87 -18.43 2.73
C ALA A 15 -27.75 -17.05 2.06
N ILE A 16 -28.76 -16.64 1.29
CA ILE A 16 -28.78 -15.31 0.65
C ILE A 16 -28.81 -14.20 1.71
N VAL A 17 -29.66 -14.34 2.73
CA VAL A 17 -29.77 -13.35 3.82
C VAL A 17 -28.44 -13.22 4.58
N VAL A 18 -27.81 -14.34 4.94
CA VAL A 18 -26.51 -14.35 5.63
C VAL A 18 -25.42 -13.73 4.75
N SER A 19 -25.38 -14.08 3.46
CA SER A 19 -24.41 -13.54 2.50
C SER A 19 -24.54 -12.02 2.37
N ALA A 20 -25.76 -11.50 2.19
CA ALA A 20 -26.02 -10.07 2.10
C ALA A 20 -25.63 -9.34 3.40
N TYR A 21 -25.91 -9.92 4.57
CA TYR A 21 -25.52 -9.34 5.84
C TYR A 21 -23.99 -9.25 5.99
N VAL A 22 -23.27 -10.34 5.74
CA VAL A 22 -21.79 -10.34 5.84
C VAL A 22 -21.18 -9.37 4.84
N PHE A 23 -21.69 -9.33 3.60
CA PHE A 23 -21.21 -8.40 2.58
C PHE A 23 -21.40 -6.93 2.99
N THR A 24 -22.58 -6.57 3.50
CA THR A 24 -22.87 -5.20 3.93
C THR A 24 -22.03 -4.80 5.15
N VAL A 25 -21.85 -5.70 6.12
CA VAL A 25 -20.99 -5.46 7.29
C VAL A 25 -19.52 -5.33 6.87
N ALA A 26 -19.04 -6.20 5.99
CA ALA A 26 -17.68 -6.15 5.48
C ALA A 26 -17.42 -4.87 4.67
N ALA A 27 -18.34 -4.48 3.78
CA ALA A 27 -18.24 -3.22 3.05
C ALA A 27 -18.22 -2.01 3.99
N ARG A 28 -19.07 -1.99 5.01
CA ARG A 28 -19.08 -0.93 6.02
C ARG A 28 -17.77 -0.87 6.82
N ASN A 29 -17.24 -2.02 7.23
CA ASN A 29 -15.98 -2.10 7.96
C ASN A 29 -14.78 -1.71 7.09
N TYR A 30 -14.75 -2.13 5.83
CA TYR A 30 -13.70 -1.77 4.87
C TYR A 30 -13.63 -0.24 4.68
N VAL A 31 -14.78 0.41 4.49
CA VAL A 31 -14.87 1.89 4.39
C VAL A 31 -14.46 2.58 5.70
N SER A 32 -14.77 1.98 6.84
CA SER A 32 -14.39 2.51 8.15
C SER A 32 -12.89 2.34 8.46
N GLU A 33 -12.26 1.26 7.97
CA GLU A 33 -10.82 1.03 8.10
C GLU A 33 -9.98 1.97 7.22
N ASP A 34 -10.51 2.40 6.08
CA ASP A 34 -9.85 3.40 5.23
C ASP A 34 -9.65 4.72 6.01
N HIS A 35 -10.66 5.14 6.79
CA HIS A 35 -10.55 6.32 7.65
C HIS A 35 -9.58 6.11 8.84
N LYS A 36 -9.37 4.88 9.29
CA LYS A 36 -8.41 4.58 10.37
C LYS A 36 -6.96 4.50 9.88
N ARG A 37 -6.74 4.14 8.61
CA ARG A 37 -5.38 4.13 8.01
C ARG A 37 -4.89 5.51 7.58
N TYR A 38 -5.79 6.45 7.27
CA TYR A 38 -5.41 7.84 6.99
C TYR A 38 -5.49 8.79 8.20
N GLY A 39 -6.11 8.36 9.32
CA GLY A 39 -6.26 9.17 10.53
C GLY A 39 -5.09 9.11 11.52
N ARG A 40 -4.15 8.18 11.35
CA ARG A 40 -2.89 8.17 12.09
C ARG A 40 -1.77 8.63 11.16
N GLY A 41 -1.76 9.94 10.92
CA GLY A 41 -0.52 10.60 10.53
C GLY A 41 0.59 10.19 11.51
N PRO A 42 1.86 10.21 11.10
CA PRO A 42 2.97 9.90 11.99
C PRO A 42 2.82 10.72 13.26
N ASP A 43 2.94 10.08 14.42
CA ASP A 43 2.99 10.78 15.70
C ASP A 43 4.00 11.94 15.55
N PRO A 44 3.65 13.19 15.90
CA PRO A 44 4.61 14.30 15.88
C PRO A 44 5.73 14.11 16.92
N ALA A 45 5.65 13.07 17.75
CA ALA A 45 6.70 12.64 18.65
C ALA A 45 7.76 11.82 17.88
N HIS A 46 8.88 12.50 17.61
CA HIS A 46 10.11 12.00 16.97
C HIS A 46 10.14 12.13 15.45
N PHE A 47 10.09 13.39 14.98
CA PHE A 47 10.94 13.74 13.85
C PHE A 47 12.38 13.38 14.22
N VAL A 48 12.87 12.26 13.68
CA VAL A 48 14.28 11.93 13.75
C VAL A 48 14.98 12.84 12.76
N GLU A 49 15.79 13.77 13.27
CA GLU A 49 16.70 14.53 12.43
C GLU A 49 17.64 13.54 11.74
N ARG A 50 17.44 13.33 10.44
CA ARG A 50 18.31 12.44 9.67
C ARG A 50 19.70 13.06 9.65
N SER A 51 20.64 12.39 10.31
CA SER A 51 22.02 12.83 10.29
C SER A 51 22.50 12.97 8.83
N PRO A 52 23.34 13.96 8.52
CA PRO A 52 23.95 14.07 7.20
C PRO A 52 24.84 12.86 6.82
N VAL A 53 25.09 11.94 7.75
CA VAL A 53 25.76 10.65 7.53
C VAL A 53 24.79 9.60 6.95
N ASP A 54 23.48 9.74 7.17
CA ASP A 54 22.41 8.96 6.53
C ASP A 54 22.10 9.46 5.10
N ARG A 55 22.79 10.53 4.65
CA ARG A 55 23.00 10.73 3.21
C ARG A 55 23.70 9.46 2.74
N ARG A 56 23.26 8.88 1.63
CA ARG A 56 24.09 7.89 0.93
C ARG A 56 25.45 8.55 0.74
N SER A 57 26.45 8.16 1.54
CA SER A 57 27.84 8.59 1.48
C SER A 57 28.53 8.04 0.23
N GLY A 58 27.75 7.81 -0.82
CA GLY A 58 28.25 7.45 -2.13
C GLY A 58 29.04 8.64 -2.63
N ARG A 59 30.29 8.39 -2.98
CA ARG A 59 31.11 9.31 -3.76
C ARG A 59 30.25 9.87 -4.90
N PRO A 60 30.36 11.16 -5.25
CA PRO A 60 29.70 11.69 -6.43
C PRO A 60 30.03 10.78 -7.61
N VAL A 61 28.99 10.16 -8.15
CA VAL A 61 29.13 9.16 -9.19
C VAL A 61 29.20 9.91 -10.51
N THR A 62 30.40 10.03 -11.07
CA THR A 62 30.61 10.60 -12.40
C THR A 62 30.41 9.50 -13.43
N PHE A 63 29.55 9.76 -14.40
CA PHE A 63 29.39 8.89 -15.57
C PHE A 63 30.40 9.30 -16.66
N PRO A 64 30.90 8.35 -17.47
CA PRO A 64 30.57 6.92 -17.47
C PRO A 64 31.26 6.17 -16.33
N LEU A 65 30.62 5.13 -15.81
CA LEU A 65 31.17 4.27 -14.77
C LEU A 65 31.01 2.80 -15.11
N THR A 66 31.91 1.97 -14.60
CA THR A 66 31.87 0.51 -14.72
C THR A 66 31.55 -0.11 -13.36
N VAL A 67 30.45 -0.87 -13.30
CA VAL A 67 30.04 -1.64 -12.11
C VAL A 67 29.81 -3.07 -12.53
N ASN A 68 30.51 -4.02 -11.90
CA ASN A 68 30.41 -5.46 -12.18
C ASN A 68 30.62 -5.78 -13.68
N GLY A 69 31.53 -5.08 -14.36
CA GLY A 69 31.81 -5.27 -15.79
C GLY A 69 30.76 -4.68 -16.74
N ILE A 70 29.70 -4.04 -16.22
CA ILE A 70 28.67 -3.37 -17.02
C ILE A 70 29.04 -1.89 -17.13
N LEU A 71 29.14 -1.39 -18.37
CA LEU A 71 29.31 0.02 -18.66
C LEU A 71 27.98 0.75 -18.47
N ILE A 72 27.92 1.64 -17.49
CA ILE A 72 26.80 2.57 -17.32
C ILE A 72 27.27 3.92 -17.86
N ALA A 73 26.82 4.26 -19.06
CA ALA A 73 27.29 5.44 -19.78
C ALA A 73 26.68 6.76 -19.26
N HIS A 74 25.44 6.71 -18.75
CA HIS A 74 24.69 7.89 -18.30
C HIS A 74 23.77 7.51 -17.14
N ASP A 75 23.39 8.49 -16.33
CA ASP A 75 22.38 8.27 -15.29
C ASP A 75 21.03 7.90 -15.92
N ARG A 76 20.40 6.84 -15.42
CA ARG A 76 19.06 6.38 -15.86
C ARG A 76 17.94 6.96 -15.00
N ARG A 77 18.27 7.76 -13.99
CA ARG A 77 17.29 8.46 -13.17
C ARG A 77 16.67 9.59 -13.98
N VAL A 78 15.45 9.37 -14.46
CA VAL A 78 14.66 10.38 -15.20
C VAL A 78 13.98 11.37 -14.25
N LEU A 79 13.71 10.94 -13.01
CA LEU A 79 13.14 11.83 -12.01
C LEU A 79 14.26 12.62 -11.32
N PRO A 80 14.09 13.94 -11.11
CA PRO A 80 14.88 14.65 -10.13
C PRO A 80 14.78 13.90 -8.80
N ASP A 81 15.84 13.95 -8.00
CA ASP A 81 15.84 13.32 -6.68
C ASP A 81 14.52 13.70 -5.98
N ARG A 82 13.74 12.70 -5.54
CA ARG A 82 12.44 12.93 -4.88
C ARG A 82 12.59 13.72 -3.56
N ARG A 83 13.83 14.07 -3.21
CA ARG A 83 14.28 14.82 -2.04
C ARG A 83 14.93 16.17 -2.43
N ALA A 84 14.90 16.56 -3.70
CA ALA A 84 15.25 17.92 -4.10
C ALA A 84 14.22 18.88 -3.47
N PRO A 85 14.65 19.89 -2.69
CA PRO A 85 13.72 20.90 -2.22
C PRO A 85 13.10 21.57 -3.45
N SER A 86 11.77 21.52 -3.54
CA SER A 86 11.03 22.38 -4.45
C SER A 86 11.28 23.81 -3.98
N TYR A 87 12.13 24.53 -4.69
CA TYR A 87 12.35 25.96 -4.50
C TYR A 87 11.31 26.75 -5.29
#